data_AF-A0A960S997-F1
#
_entry.id   AF-A0A960S997-F1
#
_cell.length_a   1.000
_cell.length_b   1.000
_cell.length_c   1.000
_cell.angle_alpha   90.00
_cell.angle_beta   90.00
_cell.angle_gamma   90.00
#
_symmetry.space_group_name_H-M   'P 1'
#
loop_
_entity.id
_entity.type
_entity.pdbx_description
1 polymer ?
#
loop_
_entity_poly.entity_id
_entity_poly.type
_entity_poly.pdbx_seq_one_letter_code
_entity_poly.pdbx_strand_id
1 'polypeptide(L)' 'MTVKRTDRLNTLLREVISDVIRKEIRNPKVSELLTVTRVEITKDLKFAKVYISVIASEI' A
#
# COMPACT_ATOMS: atom_id res chain seq x y z
N MET A 1 -24.26 10.44 -6.75
CA MET A 1 -23.05 9.62 -6.53
C MET A 1 -22.72 9.61 -5.04
N THR A 2 -23.02 8.53 -4.34
CA THR A 2 -22.65 8.37 -2.92
C THR A 2 -21.17 7.97 -2.87
N VAL A 3 -20.29 8.95 -2.69
CA VAL A 3 -18.88 8.72 -2.38
C VAL A 3 -18.84 7.89 -1.09
N LYS A 4 -18.61 6.58 -1.22
CA LYS A 4 -18.49 5.68 -0.07
C LYS A 4 -17.30 6.16 0.74
N ARG A 5 -17.51 6.49 2.02
CA ARG A 5 -16.43 6.94 2.95
C ARG A 5 -15.21 6.01 2.92
N THR A 6 -15.45 4.74 2.62
CA THR A 6 -14.46 3.68 2.44
C THR A 6 -13.46 3.97 1.33
N ASP A 7 -13.87 4.64 0.25
CA ASP A 7 -13.00 4.91 -0.91
C ASP A 7 -11.92 5.95 -0.56
N ARG A 8 -12.31 7.00 0.18
CA ARG A 8 -11.36 8.00 0.72
C ARG A 8 -10.39 7.37 1.73
N LEU A 9 -10.89 6.46 2.55
CA LEU A 9 -10.08 5.70 3.51
C LEU A 9 -9.05 4.80 2.80
N ASN A 10 -9.46 4.11 1.74
CA ASN A 10 -8.55 3.30 0.92
C ASN A 10 -7.41 4.13 0.33
N THR A 11 -7.71 5.31 -0.21
CA THR A 11 -6.69 6.20 -0.78
C THR A 11 -5.70 6.68 0.27
N LEU A 12 -6.19 7.15 1.42
CA LEU A 12 -5.35 7.57 2.55
C LEU A 12 -4.44 6.43 3.05
N LEU A 13 -5.00 5.23 3.23
CA LEU A 13 -4.22 4.08 3.66
C LEU A 13 -3.17 3.67 2.63
N ARG A 14 -3.47 3.74 1.34
CA ARG A 14 -2.48 3.47 0.29
C ARG A 14 -1.29 4.43 0.35
N GLU A 15 -1.55 5.72 0.57
CA GLU A 15 -0.49 6.74 0.70
C GLU A 15 0.36 6.51 1.95
N VAL A 16 -0.28 6.36 3.11
CA VAL A 16 0.43 6.13 4.38
C VAL A 16 1.27 4.85 4.32
N ILE A 17 0.70 3.75 3.83
CA ILE A 17 1.43 2.47 3.72
C ILE A 17 2.61 2.60 2.75
N SER A 18 2.44 3.28 1.62
CA SER A 18 3.55 3.55 0.68
C SER A 18 4.67 4.35 1.34
N ASP A 19 4.30 5.36 2.12
CA ASP A 19 5.26 6.25 2.77
C ASP A 19 6.01 5.54 3.92
N VAL A 20 5.31 4.70 4.68
CA VAL A 20 5.90 3.83 5.72
C VAL A 20 6.86 2.83 5.08
N ILE A 21 6.45 2.15 4.00
CA ILE A 21 7.30 1.20 3.28
C ILE A 21 8.59 1.88 2.78
N ARG A 22 8.49 3.10 2.24
CA ARG A 22 9.64 3.87 1.76
C ARG A 22 10.57 4.33 2.89
N LYS A 23 10.04 4.65 4.07
CA LYS A 23 10.82 5.18 5.21
C LYS A 23 11.42 4.09 6.10
N GLU A 24 10.69 3.01 6.35
CA GLU A 24 11.04 1.98 7.33
C GLU A 24 11.81 0.80 6.71
N ILE A 25 11.71 0.56 5.39
CA ILE A 25 12.48 -0.51 4.76
C ILE A 25 13.96 -0.12 4.69
N ARG A 26 14.74 -0.69 5.60
CA ARG A 26 16.20 -0.53 5.71
C ARG A 26 17.01 -1.08 4.52
N ASN A 27 16.36 -1.74 3.55
CA ASN A 27 17.06 -2.35 2.42
C ASN A 27 16.79 -1.56 1.12
N PRO A 28 17.66 -0.61 0.74
CA PRO A 28 17.41 0.33 -0.36
C PRO A 28 17.18 -0.36 -1.70
N LYS A 29 17.84 -1.50 -1.96
CA LYS A 29 17.67 -2.30 -3.20
C LYS A 29 16.24 -2.84 -3.39
N VAL A 30 15.54 -3.09 -2.29
CA VAL A 30 14.18 -3.64 -2.30
C VAL A 30 13.16 -2.51 -2.20
N SER A 31 13.48 -1.43 -1.47
CA SER A 31 12.63 -0.25 -1.29
C SER A 31 12.39 0.53 -2.57
N GLU A 32 13.37 0.65 -3.47
CA GLU A 32 13.23 1.47 -4.68
C GLU A 32 12.30 0.84 -5.72
N LEU A 33 12.17 -0.48 -5.66
CA LEU A 33 11.41 -1.29 -6.61
C LEU A 33 10.09 -1.82 -6.01
N LEU A 34 9.78 -1.45 -4.76
CA LEU A 34 8.53 -1.80 -4.09
C LEU A 34 7.47 -0.74 -4.34
N THR A 35 6.35 -1.13 -4.94
CA THR A 35 5.19 -0.24 -5.18
C THR A 35 3.90 -0.87 -4.67
N VAL A 36 3.11 -0.11 -3.90
CA VAL A 36 1.77 -0.52 -3.47
C VAL A 36 0.77 -0.24 -4.59
N THR A 37 0.24 -1.29 -5.21
CA THR A 37 -0.67 -1.17 -6.36
C THR A 37 -2.13 -1.04 -5.94
N ARG A 38 -2.54 -1.72 -4.87
CA ARG A 38 -3.93 -1.72 -4.40
C ARG A 38 -4.03 -2.04 -2.91
N VAL A 39 -5.01 -1.44 -2.26
CA VAL A 39 -5.36 -1.73 -0.86
C VAL A 39 -6.86 -1.98 -0.79
N GLU A 40 -7.25 -3.11 -0.21
CA GLU A 40 -8.65 -3.46 0.02
C GLU A 40 -8.91 -3.64 1.51
N ILE A 41 -9.79 -2.82 2.06
CA ILE A 41 -10.14 -2.85 3.47
C ILE A 41 -11.52 -3.48 3.63
N THR A 42 -11.67 -4.28 4.68
CA THR A 42 -12.96 -4.85 5.06
C THR A 42 -13.93 -3.77 5.56
N LYS A 43 -15.24 -3.99 5.46
CA LYS A 43 -16.24 -3.00 5.89
C LYS A 43 -16.17 -2.64 7.37
N ASP A 44 -15.66 -3.55 8.20
CA ASP A 44 -15.43 -3.38 9.63
C ASP A 44 -14.06 -2.75 9.96
N LEU A 45 -13.26 -2.41 8.95
CA LEU A 45 -11.94 -1.75 9.06
C LEU A 45 -10.89 -2.53 9.87
N LYS A 46 -11.17 -3.79 10.24
CA LYS A 46 -10.26 -4.62 11.04
C LYS A 46 -9.12 -5.22 10.22
N PHE A 47 -9.37 -5.49 8.94
CA PHE A 47 -8.41 -6.14 8.07
C PHE A 47 -8.21 -5.35 6.78
N ALA A 48 -6.95 -5.27 6.35
CA ALA A 48 -6.56 -4.68 5.08
C ALA A 48 -5.72 -5.68 4.29
N LYS A 49 -6.10 -5.93 3.03
CA LYS A 49 -5.28 -6.65 2.06
C LYS A 49 -4.50 -5.64 1.24
N VAL A 50 -3.18 -5.72 1.30
CA VAL A 50 -2.27 -4.83 0.59
C VAL A 50 -1.60 -5.62 -0.53
N TYR A 51 -1.75 -5.13 -1.75
CA TYR A 51 -1.10 -5.68 -2.93
C TYR A 51 0.18 -4.89 -3.21
N ILE A 52 1.29 -5.61 -3.23
CA ILE A 52 2.62 -5.05 -3.41
C ILE A 52 3.20 -5.64 -4.69
N SER A 53 3.69 -4.77 -5.56
CA SER A 53 4.51 -5.15 -6.70
C SER A 53 5.97 -4.91 -6.35
N VAL A 54 6.81 -5.93 -6.54
CA VAL A 54 8.26 -5.83 -6.38
C VAL A 54 8.87 -6.10 -7.74
N ILE A 55 9.56 -5.11 -8.30
CA ILE A 55 10.41 -5.36 -9.47
C ILE A 55 11.74 -5.89 -8.91
N ALA A 56 11.84 -7.19 -8.68
CA ALA A 56 13.13 -7.81 -8.42
C ALA A 56 13.80 -8.02 -9.78
N SER A 57 14.83 -7.23 -10.10
CA SER A 57 15.77 -7.66 -11.13
C SER A 57 16.47 -8.89 -10.57
N GLU A 58 16.18 -10.07 -11.14
CA GLU A 58 16.94 -11.29 -10.87
C GLU A 58 18.43 -10.95 -10.95
N ILE A 59 19.15 -11.26 -9.87
CA ILE A 59 20.61 -11.13 -9.77
C ILE A 59 21.21 -12.42 -10.32
#